data_AF-A0A0G1DDF1-F1
#
_entry.id   AF-A0A0G1DDF1-F1
#
_cell.length_a   1.000
_cell.length_b   1.000
_cell.length_c   1.000
_cell.angle_alpha   90.00
_cell.angle_beta   90.00
_cell.angle_gamma   90.00
#
_symmetry.space_group_name_H-M   'P 1'
#
loop_
_entity.id
_entity.type
_entity.pdbx_description
1 polymer ?
#
loop_
_entity_poly.entity_id
_entity_poly.type
_entity_poly.pdbx_seq_one_letter_code
_entity_poly.pdbx_strand_id
1 'polypeptide(L)' 'MKISIVIPYWNGAEKIKKHLPGVLEFAGANKVEEIVASDDASTDETVNLLKSEFPEVVVLQVWMF' A
#
# COMPACT_ATOMS: atom_id res chain seq x y z
N MET A 1 21.51 -4.87 3.01
CA MET A 1 20.80 -3.68 2.50
C MET A 1 19.34 -3.83 2.93
N LYS A 2 18.72 -2.78 3.45
CA LYS A 2 17.29 -2.76 3.76
C LYS A 2 16.57 -2.02 2.63
N ILE A 3 15.41 -2.51 2.22
CA ILE A 3 14.61 -1.97 1.12
C ILE A 3 13.21 -1.68 1.65
N SER A 4 12.69 -0.50 1.34
CA SER A 4 11.30 -0.10 1.57
C SER A 4 10.66 0.20 0.22
N ILE A 5 9.45 -0.32 -0.02
CA ILE A 5 8.68 0.00 -1.23
C ILE A 5 7.63 1.04 -0.87
N VAL A 6 7.67 2.21 -1.50
CA VAL A 6 6.65 3.26 -1.32
C VAL A 6 5.80 3.36 -2.57
N ILE A 7 4.49 3.18 -2.43
CA ILE A 7 3.52 3.20 -3.53
C ILE A 7 2.55 4.36 -3.30
N PRO A 8 2.52 5.36 -4.19
CA PRO A 8 1.51 6.42 -4.12
C PRO A 8 0.15 5.88 -4.58
N TYR A 9 -0.90 6.23 -3.84
CA TYR A 9 -2.29 5.90 -4.17
C TYR A 9 -3.17 7.15 -4.14
N TRP A 10 -4.11 7.20 -5.09
CA TRP A 10 -5.23 8.13 -5.12
C TRP A 10 -6.38 7.43 -5.86
N ASN A 11 -7.49 7.20 -5.18
CA ASN A 11 -8.68 6.54 -5.72
C ASN A 11 -8.35 5.24 -6.49
N GLY A 12 -7.62 4.34 -5.83
CA GLY A 12 -7.00 3.15 -6.40
C GLY A 12 -7.59 1.81 -5.96
N ALA A 13 -8.80 1.75 -5.41
CA ALA A 13 -9.40 0.54 -4.82
C ALA A 13 -9.28 -0.72 -5.70
N GLU A 14 -9.63 -0.62 -6.97
CA GLU A 14 -9.54 -1.73 -7.94
C GLU A 14 -8.08 -2.13 -8.25
N LYS A 15 -7.17 -1.15 -8.28
CA LYS A 15 -5.75 -1.40 -8.55
C LYS A 15 -5.09 -2.14 -7.40
N ILE A 16 -5.44 -1.80 -6.17
CA ILE A 16 -4.96 -2.47 -4.97
C ILE A 16 -5.30 -3.96 -5.05
N LYS A 17 -6.58 -4.30 -5.25
CA LYS A 17 -7.03 -5.70 -5.36
C LYS A 17 -6.31 -6.46 -6.47
N LYS A 18 -6.08 -5.81 -7.61
CA LYS A 18 -5.46 -6.45 -8.78
C LYS A 18 -3.95 -6.62 -8.66
N HIS A 19 -3.23 -5.69 -8.04
CA HIS A 19 -1.77 -5.60 -8.16
C HIS A 19 -1.00 -5.75 -6.85
N LEU A 20 -1.57 -5.32 -5.71
CA LEU A 20 -0.88 -5.35 -4.43
C LEU A 20 -0.46 -6.77 -3.99
N PRO A 21 -1.26 -7.83 -4.21
CA PRO A 21 -0.83 -9.20 -3.89
C PRO A 21 0.50 -9.61 -4.56
N GLY A 22 0.73 -9.20 -5.81
CA GLY A 22 1.98 -9.51 -6.52
C GLY A 22 3.18 -8.74 -5.96
N VAL A 23 2.97 -7.53 -5.45
CA VAL A 23 4.03 -6.77 -4.76
C VAL A 23 4.39 -7.44 -3.43
N LEU A 24 3.39 -7.92 -2.69
CA LEU A 24 3.58 -8.61 -1.42
C LEU A 24 4.32 -9.94 -1.62
N GLU A 25 3.96 -10.71 -2.64
CA GLU A 25 4.67 -11.94 -3.03
C GLU A 25 6.15 -11.65 -3.33
N PHE A 26 6.40 -10.64 -4.17
CA PHE A 26 7.76 -10.21 -4.48
C PHE A 26 8.53 -9.77 -3.23
N ALA A 27 7.90 -8.97 -2.36
CA ALA A 27 8.51 -8.45 -1.14
C ALA A 27 8.92 -9.57 -0.17
N GLY A 28 8.04 -10.55 0.04
CA GLY A 28 8.32 -11.74 0.85
C GLY A 28 9.49 -12.57 0.32
N ALA A 29 9.61 -12.71 -1.01
CA ALA A 29 10.71 -13.43 -1.64
C ALA A 29 12.06 -12.67 -1.60
N ASN A 30 12.05 -11.34 -1.48
CA ASN A 30 13.22 -10.49 -1.69
C ASN A 30 13.71 -9.73 -0.43
N LYS A 31 13.27 -10.12 0.78
CA LYS A 31 13.66 -9.49 2.06
C LYS A 31 13.42 -7.97 2.07
N VAL A 32 12.29 -7.54 1.51
CA VAL A 32 11.80 -6.16 1.66
C VAL A 32 11.33 -5.99 3.10
N GLU A 33 11.78 -4.92 3.76
CA GLU A 33 11.51 -4.69 5.19
C GLU A 33 10.07 -4.20 5.40
N GLU A 34 9.60 -3.32 4.50
CA GLU A 34 8.29 -2.70 4.60
C GLU A 34 7.74 -2.28 3.24
N ILE A 35 6.42 -2.20 3.17
CA ILE A 35 5.68 -1.60 2.06
C ILE A 35 4.82 -0.48 2.65
N VAL A 36 4.92 0.71 2.05
CA VAL A 36 4.20 1.90 2.47
C VAL A 36 3.26 2.35 1.35
N ALA A 37 1.97 2.40 1.64
CA ALA A 37 0.98 3.07 0.79
C ALA A 37 0.90 4.55 1.20
N SER A 38 1.33 5.43 0.31
CA SER A 38 1.21 6.88 0.45
C SER A 38 -0.09 7.35 -0.19
N ASP A 39 -1.14 7.51 0.60
CA ASP A 39 -2.46 7.95 0.16
C ASP A 39 -2.55 9.48 0.04
N ASP A 40 -2.99 9.96 -1.13
CA ASP A 40 -3.12 11.37 -1.47
C ASP A 40 -4.58 11.86 -1.38
N ALA A 41 -5.22 11.66 -0.21
CA ALA A 41 -6.64 11.96 0.03
C ALA A 41 -7.57 11.22 -0.94
N SER A 42 -7.45 9.90 -0.97
CA SER A 42 -8.47 9.09 -1.63
C SER A 42 -9.84 9.32 -0.97
N THR A 43 -10.86 9.43 -1.80
CA THR A 43 -12.26 9.57 -1.40
C THR A 43 -13.07 8.30 -1.65
N ASP A 44 -12.46 7.30 -2.29
CA ASP A 44 -13.03 5.96 -2.48
C ASP A 44 -12.60 5.01 -1.34
N GLU A 45 -12.87 3.71 -1.52
CA GLU A 45 -12.55 2.67 -0.55
C GLU A 45 -11.05 2.30 -0.45
N THR A 46 -10.14 3.00 -1.13
CA THR A 46 -8.69 2.69 -1.16
C THR A 46 -8.12 2.51 0.24
N VAL A 47 -8.32 3.49 1.13
CA VAL A 47 -7.75 3.47 2.48
C VAL A 47 -8.39 2.38 3.34
N ASN A 48 -9.69 2.17 3.21
CA ASN A 48 -10.40 1.12 3.94
C ASN A 48 -9.90 -0.26 3.53
N LEU A 49 -9.77 -0.52 2.22
CA LEU A 49 -9.27 -1.77 1.67
C LEU A 49 -7.82 -2.05 2.11
N LEU A 50 -6.94 -1.05 2.07
CA LEU A 50 -5.56 -1.21 2.55
C LEU A 50 -5.55 -1.63 4.03
N LYS A 51 -6.34 -0.97 4.87
CA LYS A 51 -6.37 -1.26 6.33
C LYS A 51 -7.03 -2.60 6.67
N SER A 52 -8.05 -3.02 5.92
CA SER A 52 -8.83 -4.22 6.24
C SER A 52 -8.31 -5.48 5.56
N GLU A 53 -7.88 -5.41 4.30
CA GLU A 53 -7.46 -6.55 3.49
C GLU A 53 -5.93 -6.72 3.43
N PHE A 54 -5.16 -5.65 3.66
CA PHE A 54 -3.69 -5.63 3.56
C PHE A 54 -3.02 -5.02 4.81
N PRO A 55 -3.29 -5.56 6.02
CA PRO A 55 -2.82 -4.97 7.29
C PRO A 55 -1.29 -4.92 7.44
N GLU A 56 -0.54 -5.67 6.61
CA GLU A 56 0.92 -5.61 6.55
C GLU A 56 1.47 -4.38 5.82
N VAL A 57 0.62 -3.64 5.08
CA VAL A 57 1.00 -2.42 4.38
C VAL A 57 0.82 -1.22 5.31
N VAL A 58 1.89 -0.45 5.50
CA VAL A 58 1.83 0.80 6.28
C VAL A 58 1.11 1.86 5.46
N VAL A 59 0.01 2.41 5.99
CA VAL A 59 -0.78 3.44 5.28
C VAL A 59 -0.45 4.83 5.84
N LEU A 60 0.12 5.70 5.01
CA LEU A 60 0.35 7.11 5.30
C LEU A 60 -0.63 7.97 4.49
N GLN A 61 -1.49 8.73 5.16
CA GLN A 61 -2.42 9.66 4.51
C GLN A 61 -1.81 11.07 4.52
N VAL A 62 -1.43 11.58 3.34
CA VAL A 62 -0.56 12.75 3.20
C VAL A 62 -1.27 14.09 3.47
N TRP A 63 -2.61 14.10 3.53
CA TRP A 63 -3.39 15.31 3.82
C TRP A 63 -3.65 15.56 5.32
N MET A 64 -3.09 14.72 6.19
CA MET A 64 -3.21 14.86 7.65
C MET A 64 -2.00 15.54 8.32
N PHE A 65 -1.20 16.29 7.55
CA PHE A 65 -0.04 17.06 8.07
C PHE A 65 -0.31 18.56 8.13
#